data_AF-X1K298-F1
#
_entry.id   AF-X1K298-F1
#
_cell.length_a   1.000
_cell.length_b   1.000
_cell.length_c   1.000
_cell.angle_alpha   90.00
_cell.angle_beta   90.00
_cell.angle_gamma   90.00
#
_symmetry.space_group_name_H-M   'P 1'
#
loop_
_entity.id
_entity.type
_entity.pdbx_description
1 polymer ?
#
loop_
_entity_poly.entity_id
_entity_poly.type
_entity_poly.pdbx_seq_one_letter_code
_entity_poly.pdbx_strand_id
1 'polypeptide(L)' 'MKILIAFSTRFGTTEKCVGMLAEILKEKAHEVELADLKKNIRVKPENYGQ' A
#
# COMPACT_ATOMS: atom_id res chain seq x y z
N MET A 1 -5.12 -5.87 13.18
CA MET A 1 -4.29 -4.65 13.00
C MET A 1 -4.27 -4.34 11.52
N LYS A 2 -4.70 -3.13 11.14
CA LYS A 2 -4.80 -2.70 9.73
C LYS A 2 -3.50 -2.02 9.30
N ILE A 3 -2.93 -2.44 8.17
CA ILE A 3 -1.67 -1.95 7.61
C ILE A 3 -1.96 -1.37 6.23
N LEU A 4 -1.53 -0.14 6.00
CA LEU A 4 -1.54 0.48 4.68
C LEU A 4 -0.12 0.48 4.10
N ILE A 5 0.03 -0.01 2.88
CA ILE A 5 1.27 0.07 2.10
C ILE A 5 1.05 1.05 0.95
N ALA A 6 1.49 2.28 1.15
CA ALA A 6 1.55 3.29 0.10
C ALA A 6 2.85 3.14 -0.70
N PHE A 7 2.76 3.07 -2.02
CA PHE A 7 3.92 2.88 -2.89
C PHE A 7 3.84 3.70 -4.18
N SER A 8 4.99 3.95 -4.77
CA SER A 8 5.11 4.57 -6.09
C SER A 8 6.05 3.73 -6.93
N THR A 9 5.72 3.53 -8.19
CA THR A 9 6.55 2.77 -9.12
C THR A 9 6.65 3.47 -10.47
N ARG A 10 7.81 3.39 -11.13
CA ARG A 10 7.96 3.86 -12.51
C ARG A 10 7.85 2.73 -13.52
N PHE A 11 8.31 1.54 -13.17
CA PHE A 11 8.44 0.40 -14.09
C PHE A 11 7.74 -0.86 -13.58
N GLY A 12 6.94 -0.79 -12.51
CA GLY A 12 6.19 -1.92 -11.97
C GLY A 12 6.97 -2.82 -10.99
N THR A 13 8.29 -2.68 -10.86
CA THR A 13 9.08 -3.52 -9.93
C THR A 13 8.62 -3.36 -8.48
N THR A 14 8.43 -2.12 -8.02
CA THR A 14 7.94 -1.86 -6.66
C THR A 14 6.56 -2.45 -6.41
N GLU A 15 5.68 -2.47 -7.41
CA GLU A 15 4.33 -3.06 -7.34
C GLU A 15 4.39 -4.56 -7.06
N LYS A 16 5.30 -5.28 -7.72
CA LYS A 16 5.55 -6.70 -7.46
C LYS A 16 6.06 -6.93 -6.04
N CYS A 17 7.00 -6.11 -5.58
CA CYS A 17 7.55 -6.22 -4.23
C CYS A 17 6.51 -5.97 -3.13
N VAL A 18 5.68 -4.93 -3.27
CA VAL A 18 4.61 -4.66 -2.28
C VAL A 18 3.50 -5.70 -2.33
N GLY A 19 3.23 -6.29 -3.49
CA GLY A 19 2.34 -7.44 -3.61
C GLY A 19 2.84 -8.63 -2.78
N MET A 20 4.11 -9.01 -2.94
CA MET A 20 4.72 -10.07 -2.14
C MET A 20 4.70 -9.75 -0.64
N LEU A 21 5.01 -8.51 -0.27
CA LEU A 21 4.96 -8.08 1.13
C LEU A 21 3.54 -8.14 1.70
N ALA A 22 2.52 -7.76 0.93
CA ALA A 22 1.14 -7.82 1.35
C ALA A 22 0.69 -9.26 1.62
N GLU A 23 1.08 -10.22 0.79
CA GLU A 23 0.77 -11.64 1.00
C GLU A 23 1.39 -12.16 2.31
N ILE A 24 2.67 -11.86 2.57
CA ILE A 24 3.35 -12.24 3.82
C ILE A 24 2.65 -11.64 5.06
N LEU A 25 2.17 -10.39 4.95
CA LEU A 25 1.49 -9.71 6.06
C LEU A 25 0.07 -10.25 6.28
N LYS A 26 -0.64 -10.65 5.22
CA LYS A 26 -1.95 -11.32 5.33
C LYS A 26 -1.82 -12.69 5.99
N GLU A 27 -0.78 -13.46 5.70
CA GLU A 27 -0.49 -14.73 6.37
C GLU A 27 -0.32 -14.58 7.89
N LYS A 28 0.09 -13.38 8.35
CA LYS A 28 0.22 -13.01 9.77
C LYS A 28 -1.06 -12.40 10.36
N ALA A 29 -2.22 -12.58 9.71
CA ALA A 29 -3.52 -12.06 10.12
C ALA A 29 -3.59 -10.53 10.23
N HIS A 30 -2.81 -9.81 9.42
CA HIS A 30 -2.98 -8.37 9.24
C HIS A 30 -3.94 -8.09 8.07
N GLU A 31 -4.79 -7.09 8.25
CA GLU A 31 -5.58 -6.53 7.15
C GLU A 31 -4.70 -5.56 6.38
N VAL A 32 -4.44 -5.82 5.10
CA VAL A 32 -3.46 -5.04 4.30
C VAL A 32 -4.15 -4.34 3.13
N GLU A 33 -3.93 -3.04 3.03
CA GLU A 33 -4.41 -2.18 1.93
C GLU A 33 -3.22 -1.66 1.12
N LEU A 34 -3.32 -1.69 -0.21
CA LEU A 34 -2.27 -1.22 -1.13
C LEU A 34 -2.71 0.08 -1.82
N ALA A 35 -1.88 1.13 -1.75
CA ALA A 35 -2.17 2.43 -2.37
C ALA A 35 -1.06 2.86 -3.35
N ASP A 36 -1.36 2.84 -4.66
CA ASP A 36 -0.49 3.40 -5.70
C ASP A 36 -0.59 4.94 -5.71
N LEU A 37 0.47 5.61 -5.30
CA LEU A 37 0.58 7.07 -5.19
C LEU A 37 0.60 7.80 -6.55
N LYS A 38 0.84 7.09 -7.66
CA LYS A 38 0.79 7.70 -9.00
C LYS A 38 -0.60 7.66 -9.61
N LYS A 39 -1.37 6.59 -9.34
CA LYS A 39 -2.76 6.47 -9.79
C LYS A 39 -3.73 7.19 -8.85
N ASN A 40 -3.42 7.24 -7.56
CA ASN A 40 -4.17 8.03 -6.60
C ASN A 40 -3.70 9.48 -6.62
N ILE A 41 -4.48 10.31 -7.31
CA ILE A 41 -4.36 11.76 -7.30
C ILE A 41 -4.41 12.23 -5.84
N ARG A 42 -3.22 12.62 -5.33
CA ARG A 42 -3.01 13.43 -4.13
C ARG A 42 -3.65 12.86 -2.85
N VAL A 43 -2.95 11.92 -2.22
CA VAL A 43 -3.18 11.56 -0.82
C VAL A 43 -2.91 12.80 0.04
N LYS A 44 -3.95 13.52 0.43
CA LYS A 44 -3.83 14.68 1.32
C LYS A 44 -3.67 14.17 2.76
N PRO A 45 -2.88 14.86 3.60
CA PRO A 45 -2.72 14.51 5.02
C PRO A 45 -4.04 14.38 5.79
N GLU A 46 -5.09 15.06 5.30
CA GLU A 46 -6.47 15.06 5.81
C GLU A 46 -7.13 13.66 5.79
N ASN A 47 -6.64 12.72 4.97
CA ASN A 47 -7.25 11.39 4.80
C ASN A 47 -6.87 10.36 5.89
N TYR A 48 -5.95 10.69 6.80
CA TYR A 48 -5.51 9.79 7.90
C TYR A 48 -5.84 10.34 9.30
N GLY A 49 -6.69 11.36 9.39
CA GLY A 49 -7.08 11.97 10.65
C GLY A 49 -8.58 12.19 10.76
N GLN A 50 -9.32 11.14 11.13
CA GLN A 50 -10.45 11.16 12.07
C GLN A 50 -10.54 9.83 12.80
#